data_AF-A0A966I647-F1
#
_entry.id   AF-A0A966I647-F1
#
_cell.length_a   1.000
_cell.length_b   1.000
_cell.length_c   1.000
_cell.angle_alpha   90.00
_cell.angle_beta   90.00
_cell.angle_gamma   90.00
#
_symmetry.space_group_name_H-M   'P 1'
#
loop_
_entity.id
_entity.type
_entity.pdbx_description
1 polymer ?
#
loop_
_entity_poly.entity_id
_entity_poly.type
_entity_poly.pdbx_seq_one_letter_code
_entity_poly.pdbx_strand_id
1 'polypeptide(L)'
;MHSEISDIRYWPQEWIKSYKYHLRQPLVIDRFKGPSQPNQSVKIICFHGKPRPIDLICPPKGNWDRFPHYGTGPVPWMVEYWVTNGGSLKQ
;
A
#
# COMPACT_ATOMS: atom_id res chain seq x y z
N MET A 1 -7.07 -15.78 -33.71
CA MET A 1 -5.65 -16.00 -33.39
C MET A 1 -5.13 -14.72 -32.79
N HIS A 2 -4.94 -14.66 -31.47
CA HIS A 2 -4.34 -13.49 -30.84
C HIS A 2 -2.86 -13.46 -31.25
N SER A 3 -2.39 -12.33 -31.77
CA SER A 3 -0.98 -12.11 -32.10
C SER A 3 -0.12 -12.32 -30.86
N GLU A 4 0.78 -13.30 -30.89
CA GLU A 4 1.76 -13.52 -29.81
C GLU A 4 2.80 -12.40 -29.84
N ILE A 5 2.94 -11.67 -28.74
CA ILE A 5 4.01 -10.68 -28.56
C ILE A 5 5.27 -11.47 -28.18
N SER A 6 6.26 -11.49 -29.07
CA SER A 6 7.49 -12.29 -28.89
C SER A 6 8.44 -11.73 -27.83
N ASP A 7 8.38 -10.43 -27.54
CA ASP A 7 9.31 -9.75 -26.62
C ASP A 7 8.59 -9.11 -25.42
N ILE A 8 7.98 -9.95 -24.58
CA ILE A 8 7.46 -9.50 -23.28
C ILE A 8 8.59 -9.53 -22.26
N ARG A 9 8.96 -8.36 -21.72
CA ARG A 9 9.86 -8.25 -20.56
C ARG A 9 9.05 -7.90 -19.32
N TYR A 10 9.04 -8.82 -18.37
CA TYR A 10 8.41 -8.60 -17.07
C TYR A 10 9.30 -7.71 -16.19
N TRP A 11 8.67 -6.88 -15.36
CA TRP A 11 9.39 -6.16 -14.32
C TRP A 11 9.97 -7.14 -13.29
N PRO A 12 11.14 -6.83 -12.71
CA PRO A 12 11.68 -7.62 -11.61
C PRO A 12 10.70 -7.73 -10.45
N GLN A 13 10.55 -8.93 -9.90
CA GLN A 13 9.52 -9.22 -8.89
C GLN A 13 9.75 -8.42 -7.60
N GLU A 14 10.99 -8.08 -7.28
CA GLU A 14 11.34 -7.27 -6.12
C GLU A 14 10.87 -5.81 -6.23
N TRP A 15 10.61 -5.30 -7.44
CA TRP A 15 10.06 -3.95 -7.62
C TRP A 15 8.61 -3.84 -7.18
N ILE A 16 7.88 -4.96 -7.14
CA ILE A 16 6.43 -4.95 -6.97
C ILE A 16 6.06 -5.71 -5.70
N LYS A 17 5.42 -5.03 -4.75
CA LYS A 17 4.89 -5.67 -3.55
C LYS A 17 3.42 -5.37 -3.34
N SER A 18 2.65 -6.42 -3.08
CA SER A 18 1.27 -6.26 -2.62
C SER A 18 1.23 -5.74 -1.19
N TYR A 19 0.50 -4.65 -0.96
CA TYR A 19 0.30 -4.08 0.37
C TYR A 19 -0.23 -5.12 1.37
N LYS A 20 -1.29 -5.83 0.99
CA LYS A 20 -2.02 -6.78 1.84
C LYS A 20 -1.13 -7.93 2.33
N TYR A 21 -0.29 -8.45 1.45
CA TYR A 21 0.51 -9.65 1.71
C TYR A 21 1.90 -9.35 2.27
N HIS A 22 2.47 -8.17 1.98
CA HIS A 22 3.87 -7.89 2.31
C HIS A 22 4.07 -6.76 3.32
N LEU A 23 3.16 -5.79 3.39
CA LEU A 23 3.35 -4.59 4.23
C LEU A 23 2.39 -4.54 5.41
N ARG A 24 1.16 -5.05 5.25
CA ARG A 24 0.17 -5.09 6.32
C ARG A 24 0.59 -6.07 7.42
N GLN A 25 0.37 -5.70 8.67
CA GLN A 25 0.65 -6.57 9.81
C GLN A 25 -0.35 -7.74 9.89
N PRO A 26 0.05 -8.86 10.52
CA PRO A 26 -0.87 -9.93 10.88
C PRO A 26 -2.01 -9.43 11.79
N LEU A 27 -3.05 -10.26 11.90
CA LEU A 27 -4.16 -10.00 12.81
C LEU A 27 -3.66 -9.76 14.24
N VAL A 28 -4.40 -8.92 14.98
CA VAL A 28 -4.10 -8.49 16.35
C VAL A 28 -2.92 -7.53 16.42
N ILE A 29 -1.83 -7.79 15.70
CA ILE A 29 -0.65 -6.90 15.62
C ILE A 29 -1.01 -5.58 14.94
N ASP A 30 -1.86 -5.63 13.91
CA ASP A 30 -2.36 -4.48 13.17
C ASP A 30 -3.14 -3.45 14.03
N ARG A 31 -3.61 -3.84 15.22
CA ARG A 31 -4.23 -2.92 16.19
C ARG A 31 -3.24 -1.99 16.88
N PHE A 32 -1.97 -2.41 16.96
CA PHE A 32 -0.92 -1.70 17.70
C PHE A 32 0.17 -1.15 16.77
N LYS A 33 0.38 -1.78 15.62
CA LYS A 33 1.45 -1.44 14.69
C LYS A 33 0.90 -1.24 13.28
N GLY A 34 1.25 -0.10 12.69
CA GLY A 34 0.94 0.21 11.31
C GLY A 34 1.70 -0.68 10.31
N PRO A 35 1.36 -0.56 9.01
CA PRO A 35 2.02 -1.29 7.95
C PRO A 35 3.52 -0.99 7.88
N SER A 36 4.32 -2.01 7.60
CA SER A 36 5.76 -1.87 7.40
C SER A 36 6.06 -1.00 6.17
N GLN A 37 7.13 -0.21 6.24
CA GLN A 37 7.67 0.48 5.07
C GLN A 37 8.25 -0.56 4.09
N PRO A 38 8.08 -0.38 2.77
CA PRO A 38 8.72 -1.26 1.79
C PRO A 38 10.25 -1.15 1.82
N ASN A 39 10.92 -2.19 1.33
CA ASN A 39 12.37 -2.14 1.11
C ASN A 39 12.73 -1.16 -0.03
N GLN A 40 14.01 -0.80 -0.13
CA GLN A 40 14.50 0.16 -1.12
C GLN A 40 14.38 -0.34 -2.58
N SER A 41 14.30 -1.65 -2.82
CA SER A 41 14.14 -2.19 -4.18
C SER A 41 12.70 -2.14 -4.67
N VAL A 42 11.71 -1.99 -3.77
CA VAL A 42 10.31 -1.79 -4.15
C VAL A 42 10.13 -0.42 -4.80
N LYS A 43 9.51 -0.42 -5.98
CA LYS A 43 9.12 0.78 -6.71
C LYS A 43 7.60 0.94 -6.80
N ILE A 44 6.87 -0.16 -6.73
CA ILE A 44 5.42 -0.21 -6.92
C ILE A 44 4.79 -0.98 -5.77
N ILE A 45 3.84 -0.33 -5.09
CA ILE A 45 2.99 -0.97 -4.09
C ILE A 45 1.62 -1.22 -4.71
N CYS A 46 1.23 -2.49 -4.81
CA CYS A 46 -0.06 -2.89 -5.34
C CYS A 46 -1.11 -2.96 -4.23
N PHE A 47 -2.19 -2.21 -4.41
CA PHE A 47 -3.38 -2.25 -3.55
C PHE A 47 -4.49 -3.03 -4.26
N HIS A 48 -5.16 -3.91 -3.52
CA HIS A 48 -6.31 -4.66 -4.02
C HIS A 48 -7.50 -4.41 -3.10
N GLY A 49 -8.55 -3.77 -3.63
CA GLY A 49 -9.74 -3.44 -2.84
C GLY A 49 -9.46 -2.41 -1.75
N LYS A 50 -9.86 -2.74 -0.51
CA LYS A 50 -9.63 -1.90 0.68
C LYS A 50 -8.43 -2.42 1.48
N PRO A 51 -7.64 -1.52 2.10
CA PRO A 51 -7.74 -0.06 2.00
C PRO A 51 -7.20 0.47 0.65
N ARG A 52 -7.68 1.64 0.21
CA ARG A 52 -7.11 2.36 -0.94
C ARG A 52 -5.93 3.21 -0.47
N PRO A 53 -4.93 3.53 -1.32
CA PRO A 53 -3.76 4.32 -0.91
C PRO A 53 -4.10 5.58 -0.12
N ILE A 54 -5.14 6.30 -0.55
CA ILE A 54 -5.56 7.55 0.09
C ILE A 54 -6.16 7.34 1.48
N ASP A 55 -6.76 6.17 1.76
CA ASP A 55 -7.31 5.84 3.07
C ASP A 55 -6.19 5.64 4.12
N LEU A 56 -4.93 5.45 3.68
CA LEU A 56 -3.76 5.34 4.55
C LEU A 56 -3.09 6.71 4.77
N ILE A 57 -3.30 7.67 3.87
CA ILE A 57 -2.71 9.01 3.93
C ILE A 57 -3.65 9.98 4.65
N CYS A 58 -4.92 9.96 4.28
CA CYS A 58 -6.01 10.77 4.80
C CYS A 58 -7.15 9.85 5.24
N PRO A 59 -6.99 9.15 6.37
CA PRO A 59 -7.92 8.11 6.79
C PRO A 59 -9.32 8.67 7.10
N PRO A 60 -10.39 7.95 6.71
CA PRO A 60 -11.72 8.23 7.25
C PRO A 60 -11.77 7.96 8.75
N LYS A 61 -12.80 8.47 9.43
CA LYS A 61 -13.06 8.10 10.83
C LYS A 61 -13.33 6.59 10.94
N GLY A 62 -12.73 5.94 11.93
CA GLY A 62 -12.92 4.51 12.21
C GLY A 62 -11.88 3.61 11.54
N ASN A 63 -12.26 2.34 11.34
CA ASN A 63 -11.39 1.35 10.71
C ASN A 63 -11.37 1.54 9.19
N TRP A 64 -10.21 1.89 8.63
CA TRP A 64 -10.04 1.99 7.18
C TRP A 64 -9.75 0.65 6.50
N ASP A 65 -9.39 -0.39 7.24
CA ASP A 65 -9.19 -1.74 6.73
C ASP A 65 -10.50 -2.57 6.81
N ARG A 66 -10.48 -3.77 6.24
CA ARG A 66 -11.54 -4.76 6.32
C ARG A 66 -11.36 -5.61 7.57
N PHE A 67 -12.39 -5.62 8.43
CA PHE A 67 -12.52 -6.60 9.50
C PHE A 67 -12.25 -8.03 8.95
N PRO A 68 -11.46 -8.88 9.65
CA PRO A 68 -10.97 -8.72 11.03
C PRO A 68 -9.70 -7.87 11.18
N HIS A 69 -9.14 -7.33 10.10
CA HIS A 69 -8.01 -6.42 10.17
C HIS A 69 -8.44 -5.02 10.59
N TYR A 70 -7.53 -4.34 11.27
CA TYR A 70 -7.73 -2.98 11.75
C TYR A 70 -6.62 -2.05 11.28
N GLY A 71 -7.04 -0.89 10.79
CA GLY A 71 -6.17 0.22 10.47
C GLY A 71 -6.79 1.51 10.97
N THR A 72 -6.02 2.29 11.71
CA THR A 72 -6.45 3.59 12.24
C THR A 72 -5.34 4.61 12.08
N GLY A 73 -5.72 5.89 11.92
CA GLY A 73 -4.78 6.96 11.73
C GLY A 73 -4.02 6.89 10.39
N PRO A 74 -3.25 7.94 10.08
CA PRO A 74 -2.43 7.97 8.87
C PRO A 74 -1.19 7.09 9.04
N VAL A 75 -0.74 6.47 7.94
CA VAL A 75 0.49 5.67 7.88
C VAL A 75 1.68 6.60 7.59
N PRO A 76 2.62 6.80 8.54
CA PRO A 76 3.59 7.89 8.47
C PRO A 76 4.43 7.91 7.20
N TRP A 77 5.01 6.76 6.82
CA TRP A 77 5.86 6.68 5.62
C TRP A 77 5.08 6.89 4.32
N MET A 78 3.77 6.61 4.29
CA MET A 78 2.94 6.92 3.13
C MET A 78 2.61 8.40 3.04
N VAL A 79 2.34 9.05 4.18
CA VAL A 79 2.16 10.50 4.25
C VAL A 79 3.41 11.22 3.78
N GLU A 80 4.58 10.81 4.28
CA GLU A 80 5.88 11.38 3.89
C GLU A 80 6.14 11.20 2.39
N TYR A 81 5.93 10.00 1.85
CA TYR A 81 6.06 9.73 0.42
C TYR A 81 5.12 10.63 -0.40
N TRP A 82 3.86 10.74 0.01
CA TRP A 82 2.86 11.55 -0.68
C TRP A 82 3.26 13.03 -0.73
N VAL A 83 3.60 13.62 0.42
CA VAL A 83 3.96 15.05 0.52
C VAL A 83 5.25 15.37 -0.23
N THR A 84 6.28 14.53 -0.08
CA THR A 84 7.59 14.76 -0.72
C THR A 84 7.51 14.67 -2.24
N ASN A 85 6.51 13.97 -2.78
CA ASN A 85 6.29 13.81 -4.22
C ASN A 85 5.13 14.67 -4.75
N GLY A 86 4.82 15.79 -4.08
CA GLY A 86 3.88 16.81 -4.58
C GLY A 86 2.42 16.60 -4.19
N GLY A 87 2.12 15.63 -3.32
CA GLY A 87 0.80 15.39 -2.79
C GLY A 87 0.39 16.37 -1.69
N SER A 88 -0.90 16.75 -1.66
CA SER A 88 -1.49 17.58 -0.59
C SER A 88 -2.26 16.71 0.41
N LEU A 89 -2.23 17.09 1.70
CA LEU A 89 -3.05 16.48 2.76
C LEU A 89 -4.42 17.15 2.92
N LYS A 90 -4.64 18.29 2.27
CA LYS A 90 -5.96 18.91 2.18
C LYS A 90 -6.73 18.20 1.07
N GLN A 91 -7.73 17.41 1.45
CA GLN A 91 -8.80 16.96 0.56
C GLN A 91 -9.98 17.90 0.69
#